data_AF-A0A0B3BI62-F1
#
_entry.id   AF-A0A0B3BI62-F1
#
_cell.length_a   1.000
_cell.length_b   1.000
_cell.length_c   1.000
_cell.angle_alpha   90.00
_cell.angle_beta   90.00
_cell.angle_gamma   90.00
#
_symmetry.space_group_name_H-M   'P 1'
#
loop_
_entity.id
_entity.type
_entity.pdbx_description
1 polymer ?
#
loop_
_entity_poly.entity_id
_entity_poly.type
_entity_poly.pdbx_seq_one_letter_code
_entity_poly.pdbx_strand_id
1 'polypeptide(L)'
;MRREDDFETRSKHLKHMTDEELDAYFWKLAEKIVDPLIELAYYHTSPSIERSVLLRMGFSSIEAKEIVNRIEERGLLPKGAGNIVLKVAERVKKDYLTAGKSIANGEYLEVLDDIAREANKNEA
;
A
#
# COMPACT_ATOMS: atom_id res chain seq x y z
N MET A 1 -24.01 13.38 -29.93
CA MET A 1 -24.25 12.97 -31.33
C MET A 1 -22.98 12.30 -31.83
N ARG A 2 -22.97 10.96 -31.89
CA ARG A 2 -21.85 10.17 -32.40
C ARG A 2 -21.87 10.33 -33.93
N ARG A 3 -20.90 11.04 -34.52
CA ARG A 3 -20.80 11.17 -35.98
C ARG A 3 -20.17 9.89 -36.51
N GLU A 4 -20.88 9.15 -37.36
CA GLU A 4 -20.41 7.88 -37.94
C GLU A 4 -19.07 8.02 -38.69
N ASP A 5 -18.83 9.19 -39.29
CA ASP A 5 -17.57 9.57 -39.96
C ASP A 5 -16.34 9.49 -39.03
N ASP A 6 -16.51 9.74 -37.72
CA ASP A 6 -15.42 9.64 -36.75
C ASP A 6 -14.95 8.19 -36.55
N PHE A 7 -15.88 7.22 -36.56
CA PHE A 7 -15.53 5.81 -36.42
C PHE A 7 -14.86 5.27 -37.69
N GLU A 8 -15.43 5.56 -38.86
CA GLU A 8 -14.88 5.13 -40.14
C GLU A 8 -13.46 5.66 -40.37
N THR A 9 -13.17 6.86 -39.89
CA THR A 9 -11.82 7.44 -39.95
C THR A 9 -10.87 6.84 -38.91
N ARG A 10 -11.31 6.70 -37.65
CA ARG A 10 -10.46 6.20 -36.56
C ARG A 10 -10.17 4.71 -36.65
N SER A 11 -11.08 3.90 -37.18
CA SER A 11 -10.92 2.44 -37.28
C SER A 11 -10.02 1.99 -38.44
N LYS A 12 -9.63 2.88 -39.36
CA LYS A 12 -8.84 2.52 -40.57
C LYS A 12 -7.58 1.72 -40.24
N HIS A 13 -6.88 2.08 -39.16
CA HIS A 13 -5.67 1.39 -38.73
C HIS A 13 -5.90 -0.01 -38.13
N LEU A 14 -7.15 -0.43 -37.93
CA LEU A 14 -7.52 -1.75 -37.39
C LEU A 14 -8.10 -2.67 -38.46
N LYS A 15 -8.57 -2.15 -39.61
CA LYS A 15 -9.27 -2.92 -40.65
C LYS A 15 -8.44 -4.03 -41.32
N HIS A 16 -7.13 -4.08 -41.08
CA HIS A 16 -6.24 -5.11 -41.62
C HIS A 16 -5.98 -6.26 -40.64
N MET A 17 -6.44 -6.15 -39.40
CA MET A 17 -6.26 -7.16 -38.36
C MET A 17 -7.33 -8.25 -38.49
N THR A 18 -6.98 -9.51 -38.20
CA THR A 18 -7.97 -10.55 -37.96
C THR A 18 -8.69 -10.33 -36.62
N ASP A 19 -9.80 -11.04 -36.38
CA ASP A 19 -10.51 -10.95 -35.11
C ASP A 19 -9.60 -11.35 -33.93
N GLU A 20 -8.74 -12.36 -34.10
CA GLU A 20 -7.77 -12.80 -33.09
C GLU A 20 -6.69 -11.74 -32.85
N GLU A 21 -6.17 -11.10 -33.91
CA GLU A 21 -5.19 -10.02 -33.78
C GLU A 21 -5.79 -8.80 -33.09
N LEU A 22 -7.06 -8.48 -33.38
CA LEU A 22 -7.78 -7.38 -32.77
C LEU A 22 -8.05 -7.63 -31.27
N ASP A 23 -8.44 -8.86 -30.90
CA ASP A 23 -8.61 -9.26 -29.50
C ASP A 23 -7.28 -9.20 -28.73
N ALA A 24 -6.20 -9.75 -29.31
CA ALA A 24 -4.87 -9.67 -28.71
C ALA A 24 -4.39 -8.22 -28.55
N TYR A 25 -4.66 -7.37 -29.55
CA TYR A 25 -4.31 -5.95 -29.48
C TYR A 25 -5.10 -5.21 -28.38
N PHE A 26 -6.39 -5.52 -28.21
CA PHE A 26 -7.21 -4.99 -27.13
C PHE A 26 -6.61 -5.34 -25.76
N TRP A 27 -6.30 -6.62 -25.51
CA TRP A 27 -5.73 -7.07 -24.24
C TRP A 27 -4.34 -6.49 -23.98
N LYS A 28 -3.51 -6.37 -25.01
CA LYS A 28 -2.20 -5.71 -24.90
C LYS A 28 -2.32 -4.25 -24.46
N LEU A 29 -3.32 -3.53 -24.97
CA LEU A 29 -3.57 -2.15 -24.56
C LEU A 29 -4.13 -2.09 -23.14
N ALA A 30 -5.04 -3.00 -22.78
CA ALA A 30 -5.60 -3.09 -21.43
C ALA A 30 -4.50 -3.36 -20.39
N GLU A 31 -3.58 -4.29 -20.67
CA GLU A 31 -2.40 -4.59 -19.84
C GLU A 31 -1.53 -3.35 -19.63
N LYS A 32 -1.15 -2.67 -20.72
CA LYS A 32 -0.38 -1.41 -20.64
C LYS A 32 -1.03 -0.31 -19.82
N ILE A 33 -2.37 -0.27 -19.78
CA ILE A 33 -3.10 0.70 -18.95
C ILE A 33 -2.98 0.36 -17.48
N VAL A 34 -2.99 -0.93 -17.12
CA VAL A 34 -2.95 -1.37 -15.70
C VAL A 34 -1.52 -1.53 -15.17
N ASP A 35 -0.50 -1.71 -16.01
CA ASP A 35 0.89 -1.87 -15.58
C ASP A 35 1.36 -0.78 -14.60
N PRO A 36 1.16 0.53 -14.86
CA PRO A 36 1.58 1.58 -13.93
C PRO A 36 0.79 1.56 -12.60
N LEU A 37 -0.45 1.04 -12.62
CA LEU A 37 -1.27 0.91 -11.41
C LEU A 37 -0.74 -0.22 -10.52
N ILE A 38 -0.30 -1.33 -11.13
CA ILE A 38 0.32 -2.46 -10.43
C ILE A 38 1.67 -2.02 -9.85
N GLU A 39 2.48 -1.30 -10.63
CA GLU A 39 3.76 -0.75 -10.16
C GLU A 39 3.57 0.17 -8.95
N LEU A 40 2.59 1.09 -9.02
CA LEU A 40 2.23 1.95 -7.89
C LEU A 40 1.85 1.12 -6.65
N ALA A 41 1.02 0.10 -6.82
CA ALA A 41 0.60 -0.77 -5.72
C ALA A 41 1.75 -1.60 -5.13
N TYR A 42 2.77 -1.93 -5.94
CA TYR A 42 3.94 -2.69 -5.49
C TYR A 42 4.88 -1.86 -4.62
N TYR A 43 5.12 -0.59 -4.97
CA TYR A 43 6.07 0.27 -4.27
C TYR A 43 5.49 1.13 -3.16
N HIS A 44 4.15 1.21 -3.05
CA HIS A 44 3.48 2.05 -2.06
C HIS A 44 2.55 1.26 -1.15
N THR A 45 2.35 1.79 0.05
CA THR A 45 1.34 1.32 1.00
C THR A 45 0.33 2.42 1.31
N SER A 46 -0.70 2.08 2.08
CA SER A 46 -1.69 3.03 2.59
C SER A 46 -2.15 2.62 3.99
N PRO A 47 -2.78 3.54 4.76
CA PRO A 47 -3.29 3.20 6.09
C PRO A 47 -4.24 1.99 6.12
N SER A 48 -5.03 1.76 5.06
CA SER A 48 -5.91 0.59 4.98
C SER A 48 -5.14 -0.72 4.77
N ILE A 49 -4.09 -0.70 3.94
CA ILE A 49 -3.19 -1.84 3.75
C ILE A 49 -2.51 -2.20 5.07
N GLU A 50 -1.96 -1.21 5.78
CA GLU A 50 -1.29 -1.44 7.06
C GLU A 50 -2.23 -1.95 8.14
N ARG A 51 -3.47 -1.44 8.22
CA ARG A 51 -4.49 -2.02 9.10
C ARG A 51 -4.78 -3.48 8.75
N SER A 52 -4.85 -3.82 7.46
CA SER A 52 -5.08 -5.22 7.03
C SER A 52 -3.94 -6.17 7.44
N VAL A 53 -2.70 -5.67 7.52
CA VAL A 53 -1.55 -6.43 8.03
C VAL A 53 -1.74 -6.67 9.53
N LEU A 54 -2.06 -5.63 10.30
CA LEU A 54 -2.29 -5.75 11.74
C LEU A 54 -3.48 -6.65 12.09
N LEU A 55 -4.56 -6.62 11.31
CA LEU A 55 -5.68 -7.55 11.46
C LEU A 55 -5.21 -9.01 11.31
N ARG A 56 -4.35 -9.30 10.33
CA ARG A 56 -3.74 -10.63 10.15
C ARG A 56 -2.75 -11.00 11.26
N MET A 57 -2.18 -10.00 11.95
CA MET A 57 -1.37 -10.19 13.15
C MET A 57 -2.22 -10.39 14.42
N GLY A 58 -3.55 -10.37 14.35
CA GLY A 58 -4.43 -10.67 15.49
C GLY A 58 -4.85 -9.46 16.32
N PHE A 59 -4.66 -8.24 15.82
CA PHE A 59 -5.26 -7.03 16.41
C PHE A 59 -6.71 -6.87 15.95
N SER A 60 -7.55 -6.27 16.80
CA SER A 60 -8.89 -5.82 16.42
C SER A 60 -8.82 -4.62 15.46
N SER A 61 -9.93 -4.29 14.81
CA SER A 61 -10.03 -3.13 13.92
C SER A 61 -9.79 -1.80 14.63
N ILE A 62 -10.17 -1.70 15.91
CA ILE A 62 -9.96 -0.51 16.74
C ILE A 62 -8.48 -0.38 17.10
N GLU A 63 -7.85 -1.45 17.59
CA GLU A 63 -6.41 -1.46 17.90
C GLU A 63 -5.57 -1.17 16.65
N ALA A 64 -5.88 -1.82 15.52
CA ALA A 64 -5.16 -1.62 14.26
C ALA A 64 -5.25 -0.16 13.77
N LYS A 65 -6.41 0.48 13.94
CA LYS A 65 -6.58 1.91 13.60
C LYS A 65 -5.66 2.79 14.45
N GLU A 66 -5.69 2.61 15.76
CA GLU A 66 -4.89 3.44 16.67
C GLU A 66 -3.38 3.22 16.48
N ILE A 67 -2.95 1.97 16.26
CA ILE A 67 -1.55 1.66 15.93
C ILE A 67 -1.12 2.38 14.65
N VAL A 68 -1.92 2.29 13.57
CA VAL A 68 -1.58 2.95 12.30
C VAL A 68 -1.54 4.46 12.44
N ASN A 69 -2.49 5.08 13.13
CA ASN A 69 -2.50 6.53 13.35
C ASN A 69 -1.19 7.00 14.01
N ARG A 70 -0.77 6.33 15.09
CA ARG A 70 0.45 6.69 15.85
C ARG A 70 1.73 6.52 15.03
N ILE A 71 1.75 5.53 14.15
CA ILE A 71 2.86 5.25 13.23
C ILE A 71 2.88 6.27 12.08
N GLU A 72 1.72 6.62 11.54
CA GLU A 72 1.55 7.61 10.47
C GLU A 72 1.93 9.02 10.93
N GLU A 73 1.53 9.42 12.13
CA GLU A 73 1.92 10.68 12.78
C GLU A 73 3.45 10.87 12.89
N ARG A 74 4.20 9.76 12.85
CA ARG A 74 5.67 9.72 12.95
C ARG A 74 6.37 9.50 11.60
N GLY A 75 5.61 9.49 10.50
CA GLY A 75 6.16 9.23 9.16
C GLY A 75 6.70 7.82 8.97
N LEU A 76 6.32 6.87 9.85
CA LEU A 76 6.85 5.50 9.83
C LEU A 76 6.04 4.55 8.94
N LEU A 77 4.96 5.02 8.32
CA LEU A 77 4.10 4.21 7.46
C LEU A 77 4.87 3.50 6.32
N PRO A 78 5.83 4.13 5.62
CA PRO A 78 6.63 3.46 4.57
C PRO A 78 7.49 2.30 5.08
N LYS A 79 7.69 2.18 6.41
CA LYS A 79 8.43 1.08 7.03
C LYS A 79 7.53 -0.11 7.40
N GLY A 80 6.22 -0.01 7.20
CA GLY A 80 5.21 -1.02 7.48
C GLY A 80 4.83 -1.07 8.97
N ALA A 81 3.55 -0.89 9.29
CA ALA A 81 3.06 -0.85 10.66
C ALA A 81 3.29 -2.16 11.42
N GLY A 82 3.12 -3.30 10.74
CA GLY A 82 3.43 -4.61 11.33
C GLY A 82 4.90 -4.77 11.70
N ASN A 83 5.82 -4.30 10.85
CA ASN A 83 7.26 -4.30 11.13
C ASN A 83 7.60 -3.37 12.30
N ILE A 84 6.97 -2.20 12.39
CA ILE A 84 7.16 -1.30 13.53
C ILE A 84 6.70 -1.93 14.85
N VAL A 85 5.55 -2.62 14.87
CA VAL A 85 5.09 -3.36 16.05
C VAL A 85 6.13 -4.40 16.50
N LEU A 86 6.72 -5.16 15.57
CA LEU A 86 7.78 -6.12 15.88
C LEU A 86 9.01 -5.44 16.48
N LYS A 87 9.48 -4.33 15.90
CA LYS A 87 10.63 -3.57 16.42
C LYS A 87 10.39 -3.00 17.81
N VAL A 88 9.18 -2.49 18.08
CA VAL A 88 8.83 -2.04 19.44
C VAL A 88 8.85 -3.21 20.41
N ALA A 89 8.25 -4.34 20.04
CA ALA A 89 8.22 -5.56 20.85
C ALA A 89 9.63 -6.02 21.26
N GLU A 90 10.57 -6.02 20.30
CA GLU A 90 11.98 -6.33 20.54
C GLU A 90 12.64 -5.36 21.54
N ARG A 91 12.45 -4.04 21.36
CA ARG A 91 13.03 -3.01 22.26
C ARG A 91 12.51 -3.11 23.68
N VAL A 92 11.21 -3.34 23.83
CA VAL A 92 10.57 -3.43 25.16
C VAL A 92 10.60 -4.83 25.75
N LYS A 93 11.16 -5.81 25.02
CA LYS A 93 11.29 -7.22 25.41
C LYS A 93 9.94 -7.84 25.83
N LYS A 94 8.89 -7.58 25.05
CA LYS A 94 7.56 -8.17 25.21
C LYS A 94 7.15 -8.91 23.95
N ASP A 95 6.13 -9.74 24.04
CA ASP A 95 5.51 -10.31 22.84
C ASP A 95 4.87 -9.21 21.98
N TYR A 96 4.80 -9.46 20.68
CA TYR A 96 4.34 -8.45 19.72
C TYR A 96 2.88 -8.02 19.94
N LEU A 97 2.04 -8.93 20.45
CA LEU A 97 0.63 -8.64 20.65
C LEU A 97 0.45 -7.69 21.83
N THR A 98 1.14 -7.93 22.95
CA THR A 98 1.18 -7.01 24.08
C THR A 98 1.78 -5.67 23.68
N ALA A 99 2.91 -5.66 22.96
CA ALA A 99 3.53 -4.43 22.49
C ALA A 99 2.59 -3.61 21.60
N GLY A 100 1.94 -4.24 20.62
CA GLY A 100 0.99 -3.55 19.75
C GLY A 100 -0.25 -3.03 20.48
N LYS A 101 -0.79 -3.76 21.45
CA LYS A 101 -1.91 -3.29 22.29
C LYS A 101 -1.51 -2.09 23.14
N SER A 102 -0.31 -2.12 23.71
CA SER A 102 0.25 -0.97 24.44
C SER A 102 0.43 0.24 23.53
N ILE A 103 0.93 0.07 22.29
CA ILE A 103 0.98 1.16 21.29
C ILE A 103 -0.43 1.73 21.08
N ALA A 104 -1.43 0.89 20.79
CA ALA A 104 -2.81 1.33 20.57
C ALA A 104 -3.33 2.20 21.73
N ASN A 105 -2.97 1.83 22.97
CA ASN A 105 -3.47 2.47 24.19
C ASN A 105 -2.78 3.77 24.60
N GLY A 106 -1.66 4.17 23.99
CA GLY A 106 -0.93 5.34 24.51
C GLY A 106 0.53 5.12 24.79
N GLU A 107 0.95 3.88 24.90
CA GLU A 107 2.24 3.53 25.49
C GLU A 107 3.32 3.36 24.42
N TYR A 108 4.58 3.34 24.86
CA TYR A 108 5.75 3.16 24.01
C TYR A 108 5.90 4.20 22.88
N LEU A 109 5.25 5.36 22.99
CA LEU A 109 5.38 6.46 22.03
C LEU A 109 6.82 6.93 21.89
N GLU A 110 7.54 7.08 23.00
CA GLU A 110 8.97 7.43 22.99
C GLU A 110 9.82 6.42 22.20
N VAL A 111 9.46 5.13 22.26
CA VAL A 111 10.13 4.07 21.49
C VAL A 111 9.86 4.24 20.00
N LEU A 112 8.62 4.60 19.63
CA LEU A 112 8.29 4.93 18.24
C LEU A 112 9.05 6.19 17.78
N ASP A 113 9.19 7.19 18.65
CA ASP A 113 9.93 8.42 18.37
C ASP A 113 11.43 8.17 18.21
N ASP A 114 12.02 7.25 18.97
CA ASP A 114 13.38 6.75 18.76
C ASP A 114 13.52 6.07 17.39
N ILE A 115 12.59 5.16 17.05
CA ILE A 115 12.60 4.45 15.75
C ILE A 115 12.48 5.45 14.59
N ALA A 116 11.62 6.46 14.70
CA ALA A 116 11.47 7.51 13.70
C ALA A 116 12.76 8.31 13.51
N ARG A 117 13.42 8.70 14.61
CA ARG A 117 14.71 9.41 14.56
C ARG A 117 15.80 8.57 13.90
N GLU A 118 15.87 7.28 14.18
CA GLU A 118 16.83 6.37 13.54
C GLU A 118 16.56 6.17 12.05
N ALA A 119 15.28 6.03 11.67
CA ALA A 119 14.88 5.91 10.27
C ALA A 119 15.34 7.13 9.45
N ASN A 120 15.14 8.34 9.98
CA ASN A 120 15.53 9.59 9.30
C ASN A 120 17.06 9.75 9.18
N LYS A 121 17.84 9.23 10.14
CA LYS A 121 19.32 9.26 10.06
C LYS A 121 19.89 8.35 8.98
N ASN A 122 19.21 7.25 8.69
CA ASN A 122 19.65 6.29 7.67
C ASN A 122 19.28 6.71 6.24
N GLU A 123 18.46 7.77 6.10
CA GLU A 123 18.05 8.35 4.81
C GLU A 123 18.83 9.61 4.43
N ALA A 124 19.72 10.09 5.31
CA ALA A 124 20.61 11.25 5.12
C ALA A 124 22.05 10.81 4.81
#